data_AF-A0A103XF69-F1
#
_entry.id   AF-A0A103XF69-F1
#
_cell.length_a   1.000
_cell.length_b   1.000
_cell.length_c   1.000
_cell.angle_alpha   90.00
_cell.angle_beta   90.00
_cell.angle_gamma   90.00
#
_symmetry.space_group_name_H-M   'P 1'
#
loop_
_entity.id
_entity.type
_entity.pdbx_description
1 polymer ?
#
loop_
_entity_poly.entity_id
_entity_poly.type
_entity_poly.pdbx_seq_one_letter_code
_entity_poly.pdbx_strand_id
1 'polypeptide(L)'
;MEYSRWKIYMLVVVGLMSIFSAEICFADTDHRDILAINSLYAALGYPPLPGWLVSGGDPCAEGWQGVQCVNSNITGIILNGANLGGELGENLGAFVSIIQMDLSANNLSGPLPSSMANLPSLTTLHLQDNHLTGLLDVLQDLPLIAL
;
A
#
# COMPACT_ATOMS: atom_id res chain seq x y z
N MET A 1 -43.35 1.54 40.74
CA MET A 1 -43.27 2.20 39.43
C MET A 1 -41.84 2.58 39.03
N GLU A 2 -40.93 2.86 39.97
CA GLU A 2 -39.50 3.16 39.67
C GLU A 2 -38.69 1.98 39.13
N TYR A 3 -38.91 0.77 39.64
CA TYR A 3 -38.17 -0.42 39.23
C TYR A 3 -38.26 -0.72 37.72
N SER A 4 -39.42 -0.47 37.10
CA SER A 4 -39.62 -0.65 35.66
C SER A 4 -38.92 0.44 34.84
N ARG A 5 -38.86 1.68 35.36
CA ARG A 5 -38.18 2.81 34.71
C ARG A 5 -36.67 2.58 34.68
N TRP A 6 -36.08 2.11 35.78
CA TRP A 6 -34.64 1.82 35.83
C TRP A 6 -34.23 0.71 34.85
N LYS A 7 -35.06 -0.33 34.66
CA LYS A 7 -34.83 -1.35 33.62
C LYS A 7 -34.85 -0.76 32.21
N ILE A 8 -35.79 0.14 31.93
CA ILE A 8 -35.85 0.83 30.64
C ILE A 8 -34.61 1.72 30.46
N TYR A 9 -34.18 2.46 31.49
CA TYR A 9 -32.95 3.25 31.42
C TYR A 9 -31.71 2.38 31.19
N MET A 10 -31.60 1.23 31.87
CA MET A 10 -30.51 0.28 31.65
C MET A 10 -30.52 -0.28 30.23
N LEU A 11 -31.70 -0.63 29.69
CA LEU A 11 -31.83 -1.11 28.30
C LEU A 11 -31.49 -0.03 27.27
N VAL A 12 -31.89 1.22 27.50
CA VAL A 12 -31.54 2.36 26.63
C VAL A 12 -30.04 2.66 26.70
N VAL A 13 -29.43 2.65 27.88
CA VAL A 13 -27.99 2.86 28.05
C VAL A 13 -27.19 1.73 27.40
N VAL A 14 -27.57 0.47 27.61
CA VAL A 14 -26.92 -0.68 26.94
C VAL A 14 -27.07 -0.55 25.42
N GLY A 15 -28.26 -0.22 24.92
CA GLY A 15 -28.48 0.02 23.48
C GLY A 15 -27.64 1.17 22.92
N LEU A 16 -27.47 2.27 23.66
CA LEU A 16 -26.61 3.40 23.27
C LEU A 16 -25.13 3.04 23.31
N MET A 17 -24.69 2.20 24.25
CA MET A 17 -23.30 1.71 24.32
C MET A 17 -22.99 0.73 23.18
N SER A 18 -23.97 -0.07 22.74
CA SER A 18 -23.85 -0.92 21.54
C SER A 18 -23.80 -0.12 20.23
N ILE A 19 -24.30 1.11 20.21
CA ILE A 19 -24.16 2.02 19.06
C ILE A 19 -22.74 2.62 19.02
N PHE A 20 -22.07 2.75 20.16
CA PHE A 20 -20.68 3.21 20.28
C PHE A 20 -19.63 2.14 19.95
N SER A 21 -20.02 0.88 19.83
CA SER A 21 -19.18 -0.18 19.26
C SER A 21 -19.29 -0.28 17.74
N ALA A 22 -19.83 0.75 17.06
CA ALA A 22 -19.58 0.90 15.63
C ALA A 22 -18.07 0.81 15.45
N GLU A 23 -17.62 -0.25 14.78
CA GLU A 23 -16.23 -0.51 14.47
C GLU A 23 -15.70 0.74 13.76
N ILE A 24 -15.00 1.59 14.50
CA ILE A 24 -14.36 2.76 13.94
C ILE A 24 -13.25 2.19 13.07
N CYS A 25 -13.43 2.24 11.75
CA CYS A 25 -12.36 1.98 10.81
C CYS A 25 -11.34 3.10 10.98
N PHE A 26 -10.22 2.79 11.64
CA PHE A 26 -9.07 3.67 11.68
C PHE A 26 -8.26 3.41 10.42
N ALA A 27 -8.36 4.32 9.45
CA ALA A 27 -7.41 4.38 8.35
C ALA A 27 -6.12 5.02 8.89
N ASP A 28 -5.06 4.24 8.96
CA ASP A 28 -3.72 4.66 9.36
C ASP A 28 -2.90 5.10 8.14
N THR A 29 -2.97 4.37 7.02
CA THR A 29 -2.18 4.67 5.82
C THR A 29 -2.66 5.93 5.06
N ASP A 30 -1.74 6.77 4.58
CA ASP A 30 -2.02 7.96 3.74
C ASP A 30 -2.80 7.57 2.48
N HIS A 31 -3.86 8.32 2.17
CA HIS A 31 -4.74 8.01 1.06
C HIS A 31 -4.03 7.96 -0.30
N ARG A 32 -2.95 8.73 -0.51
CA ARG A 32 -2.18 8.70 -1.76
C ARG A 32 -1.40 7.39 -1.91
N ASP A 33 -0.83 6.90 -0.81
CA ASP A 33 -0.14 5.61 -0.78
C ASP A 33 -1.14 4.47 -1.04
N ILE A 34 -2.37 4.56 -0.51
CA ILE A 34 -3.47 3.62 -0.82
C ILE A 34 -3.79 3.60 -2.31
N LEU A 35 -3.90 4.76 -2.97
CA LEU A 35 -4.18 4.83 -4.41
C LEU A 35 -3.03 4.21 -5.22
N ALA A 36 -1.79 4.55 -4.87
CA ALA A 36 -0.59 4.06 -5.52
C ALA A 36 -0.47 2.53 -5.41
N ILE A 37 -0.59 1.98 -4.19
CA ILE A 37 -0.42 0.55 -3.95
C ILE A 37 -1.57 -0.28 -4.54
N ASN A 38 -2.81 0.22 -4.52
CA ASN A 38 -3.93 -0.47 -5.16
C ASN A 38 -3.78 -0.50 -6.68
N SER A 39 -3.28 0.59 -7.27
CA SER A 39 -2.98 0.63 -8.70
C SER A 39 -1.85 -0.33 -9.07
N LEU A 40 -0.79 -0.40 -8.24
CA LEU A 40 0.30 -1.36 -8.41
C LEU A 40 -0.24 -2.78 -8.28
N TYR A 41 -1.03 -3.07 -7.25
CA TYR A 41 -1.62 -4.40 -7.03
C TYR A 41 -2.44 -4.90 -8.22
N ALA A 42 -3.25 -3.99 -8.81
CA ALA A 42 -4.01 -4.27 -10.01
C ALA A 42 -3.11 -4.51 -11.24
N ALA A 43 -2.06 -3.69 -11.43
CA ALA A 43 -1.11 -3.83 -12.55
C ALA A 43 -0.30 -5.14 -12.49
N LEU A 44 -0.01 -5.62 -11.27
CA LEU A 44 0.61 -6.91 -11.03
C LEU A 44 -0.35 -8.11 -11.26
N GLY A 45 -1.63 -7.84 -11.51
CA GLY A 45 -2.64 -8.88 -11.77
C GLY A 45 -3.19 -9.55 -10.51
N TYR A 46 -3.27 -8.83 -9.39
CA TYR A 46 -3.76 -9.34 -8.10
C TYR A 46 -3.04 -10.62 -7.61
N PRO A 47 -1.69 -10.60 -7.52
CA PRO A 47 -0.93 -11.74 -7.02
C PRO A 47 -1.36 -12.14 -5.61
N PRO A 48 -1.31 -13.44 -5.24
CA PRO A 48 -1.73 -13.91 -3.92
C PRO A 48 -0.68 -13.58 -2.85
N LEU A 49 -0.57 -12.29 -2.50
CA LEU A 49 0.32 -11.78 -1.47
C LEU A 49 -0.41 -11.79 -0.11
N PRO A 50 0.14 -12.44 0.93
CA PRO A 50 -0.35 -12.34 2.30
C PRO A 50 -0.65 -10.91 2.76
N GLY A 51 -1.88 -10.70 3.21
CA GLY A 51 -2.38 -9.41 3.70
C GLY A 51 -2.91 -8.47 2.60
N TRP A 52 -2.58 -8.66 1.33
CA TRP A 52 -3.00 -7.76 0.27
C TRP A 52 -4.48 -7.98 -0.08
N LEU A 53 -5.34 -7.04 0.33
CA LEU A 53 -6.78 -7.09 0.12
C LEU A 53 -7.19 -6.18 -1.04
N VAL A 54 -8.09 -6.67 -1.90
CA VAL A 54 -8.63 -5.89 -3.05
C VAL A 54 -9.53 -4.74 -2.58
N SER A 55 -10.09 -4.84 -1.37
CA SER A 55 -10.96 -3.82 -0.78
C SER A 55 -10.89 -3.85 0.74
N GLY A 56 -10.76 -2.67 1.36
CA GLY A 56 -10.98 -2.47 2.79
C GLY A 56 -9.82 -2.85 3.72
N GLY A 57 -8.63 -3.18 3.18
CA GLY A 57 -7.43 -3.37 3.98
C GLY A 57 -6.62 -2.08 4.17
N ASP A 58 -5.78 -2.07 5.20
CA ASP A 58 -4.87 -0.98 5.54
C ASP A 58 -3.42 -1.48 5.52
N PRO A 59 -2.60 -1.10 4.52
CA PRO A 59 -1.25 -1.64 4.36
C PRO A 59 -0.33 -1.49 5.56
N CYS A 60 -0.36 -0.34 6.23
CA CYS A 60 0.49 -0.05 7.38
C CYS A 60 -0.08 -0.65 8.68
N ALA A 61 -1.39 -0.55 8.91
CA ALA A 61 -2.00 -1.05 10.14
C ALA A 61 -2.08 -2.59 10.17
N GLU A 62 -2.30 -3.23 9.03
CA GLU A 62 -2.45 -4.68 8.91
C GLU A 62 -1.13 -5.40 8.57
N GLY A 63 -0.06 -4.64 8.30
CA GLY A 63 1.28 -5.18 8.03
C GLY A 63 1.31 -6.02 6.77
N TRP A 64 0.88 -5.44 5.64
CA TRP A 64 0.89 -6.13 4.35
C TRP A 64 2.27 -6.65 4.00
N GLN A 65 2.35 -7.85 3.43
CA GLN A 65 3.64 -8.45 3.09
C GLN A 65 4.46 -7.50 2.22
N GLY A 66 5.72 -7.30 2.61
CA GLY A 66 6.68 -6.49 1.87
C GLY A 66 6.47 -4.98 1.98
N VAL A 67 5.40 -4.52 2.64
CA VAL A 67 5.15 -3.09 2.85
C VAL A 67 5.84 -2.65 4.15
N GLN A 68 6.66 -1.61 4.04
CA GLN A 68 7.30 -0.96 5.18
C GLN A 68 6.72 0.44 5.34
N CYS A 69 6.38 0.78 6.58
CA CYS A 69 5.77 2.06 6.91
C CYS A 69 6.54 2.80 7.99
N VAL A 70 6.48 4.13 7.92
CA VAL A 70 6.88 5.03 9.01
C VAL A 70 5.70 5.95 9.29
N ASN A 71 5.08 5.77 10.46
CA ASN A 71 3.74 6.31 10.73
C ASN A 71 2.77 5.87 9.62
N SER A 72 1.96 6.78 9.12
CA SER A 72 0.98 6.61 8.05
C SER A 72 1.54 6.46 6.63
N ASN A 73 2.86 6.56 6.44
CA ASN A 73 3.43 6.64 5.09
C ASN A 73 4.13 5.35 4.70
N ILE A 74 3.89 4.87 3.48
CA ILE A 74 4.64 3.77 2.88
C ILE A 74 6.02 4.29 2.47
N THR A 75 7.06 3.77 3.12
CA THR A 75 8.46 4.15 2.87
C THR A 75 9.24 3.06 2.14
N GLY A 76 8.74 1.82 2.13
CA GLY A 76 9.40 0.72 1.46
C GLY A 76 8.43 -0.31 0.87
N ILE A 77 8.76 -0.83 -0.31
CA ILE A 77 8.10 -2.01 -0.89
C ILE A 77 9.19 -3.03 -1.23
N ILE A 78 9.22 -4.14 -0.50
CA ILE A 78 10.21 -5.22 -0.60
C ILE A 78 9.50 -6.51 -0.95
N LEU A 79 9.44 -6.83 -2.25
CA LEU A 79 8.78 -8.02 -2.79
C LEU A 79 9.71 -8.78 -3.74
N ASN A 80 11.00 -8.82 -3.42
CA ASN A 80 11.98 -9.54 -4.22
C ASN A 80 11.72 -11.05 -4.16
N GLY A 81 11.85 -11.77 -5.29
CA GLY A 81 11.67 -13.22 -5.30
C GLY A 81 10.24 -13.70 -5.02
N ALA A 82 9.23 -12.85 -5.17
CA ALA A 82 7.83 -13.16 -4.86
C ALA A 82 7.05 -13.77 -6.04
N ASN A 83 7.74 -14.14 -7.13
CA ASN A 83 7.15 -14.70 -8.36
C ASN A 83 6.05 -13.79 -8.95
N LEU A 84 6.25 -12.47 -8.86
CA LEU A 84 5.32 -11.47 -9.38
C LEU A 84 5.41 -11.40 -10.91
N GLY A 85 4.26 -11.26 -11.57
CA GLY A 85 4.15 -11.01 -13.00
C GLY A 85 3.44 -9.69 -13.30
N GLY A 86 2.99 -9.51 -14.54
CA GLY A 86 2.29 -8.29 -14.96
C GLY A 86 3.25 -7.14 -15.25
N GLU A 87 2.78 -5.91 -15.00
CA GLU A 87 3.50 -4.66 -15.25
C GLU A 87 3.49 -3.76 -14.00
N LEU A 88 4.31 -2.70 -14.00
CA LEU A 88 4.41 -1.78 -12.86
C LEU A 88 3.26 -0.74 -12.80
N GLY A 89 2.58 -0.46 -13.92
CA GLY A 89 1.49 0.50 -14.02
C GLY A 89 1.91 1.98 -13.90
N GLU A 90 1.08 2.90 -14.38
CA GLU A 90 1.44 4.32 -14.53
C GLU A 90 1.21 5.20 -13.28
N ASN A 91 0.87 4.64 -12.12
CA ASN A 91 0.52 5.42 -10.92
C ASN A 91 1.54 5.33 -9.78
N LEU A 92 2.77 4.85 -10.05
CA LEU A 92 3.80 4.75 -9.02
C LEU A 92 4.16 6.12 -8.41
N GLY A 93 4.12 7.20 -9.20
CA GLY A 93 4.40 8.56 -8.75
C GLY A 93 3.46 9.11 -7.66
N ALA A 94 2.39 8.39 -7.30
CA ALA A 94 1.55 8.75 -6.17
C ALA A 94 2.17 8.40 -4.79
N PHE A 95 3.20 7.55 -4.75
CA PHE A 95 3.99 7.30 -3.53
C PHE A 95 4.89 8.50 -3.22
N VAL A 96 4.47 9.33 -2.26
CA VAL A 96 5.19 10.58 -1.94
C VAL A 96 6.38 10.33 -1.00
N SER A 97 6.30 9.29 -0.18
CA SER A 97 7.26 9.03 0.90
C SER A 97 8.10 7.77 0.69
N ILE A 98 7.99 7.09 -0.45
CA ILE A 98 8.74 5.86 -0.70
C ILE A 98 10.24 6.17 -0.87
N ILE A 99 11.05 5.44 -0.13
CA ILE A 99 12.51 5.58 -0.07
C ILE A 99 13.17 4.39 -0.77
N GLN A 100 12.60 3.19 -0.59
CA GLN A 100 13.14 1.95 -1.11
C GLN A 100 12.08 1.15 -1.86
N MET A 101 12.42 0.70 -3.07
CA MET A 101 11.61 -0.24 -3.83
C MET A 101 12.48 -1.39 -4.32
N ASP A 102 12.23 -2.60 -3.81
CA ASP A 102 12.89 -3.82 -4.25
C ASP A 102 11.87 -4.80 -4.82
N LEU A 103 11.85 -4.88 -6.15
CA LEU A 103 11.04 -5.82 -6.93
C LEU A 103 11.92 -6.77 -7.73
N SER A 104 13.19 -6.93 -7.34
CA SER A 104 14.16 -7.77 -8.04
C SER A 104 13.79 -9.25 -8.00
N ALA A 105 14.33 -10.05 -8.92
CA ALA A 105 14.09 -11.50 -9.00
C ALA A 105 12.60 -11.85 -9.10
N ASN A 106 11.87 -11.17 -9.98
CA ASN A 106 10.47 -11.46 -10.31
C ASN A 106 10.32 -11.69 -11.82
N ASN A 107 9.09 -11.87 -12.28
CA ASN A 107 8.76 -12.12 -13.68
C ASN A 107 8.00 -10.91 -14.29
N LEU A 108 8.27 -9.70 -13.79
CA LEU A 108 7.64 -8.45 -14.24
C LEU A 108 8.05 -8.13 -15.68
N SER A 109 7.14 -7.55 -16.44
CA SER A 109 7.31 -7.26 -17.86
C SER A 109 6.77 -5.86 -18.20
N GLY A 110 6.82 -5.49 -19.48
CA GLY A 110 6.40 -4.16 -19.93
C GLY A 110 7.47 -3.08 -19.73
N PRO A 111 7.16 -1.82 -20.08
CA PRO A 111 8.09 -0.70 -19.92
C PRO A 111 8.17 -0.20 -18.48
N LEU A 112 9.24 0.51 -18.13
CA LEU A 112 9.26 1.34 -16.92
C LEU A 112 8.25 2.49 -17.07
N PRO A 113 7.31 2.67 -16.12
CA PRO A 113 6.25 3.65 -16.24
C PRO A 113 6.78 5.06 -16.02
N SER A 114 6.30 6.01 -16.82
CA SER A 114 6.76 7.41 -16.81
C SER A 114 6.63 8.08 -15.44
N SER A 115 5.65 7.65 -14.65
CA SER A 115 5.42 8.13 -13.29
C SER A 115 6.54 7.82 -12.30
N MET A 116 7.48 6.91 -12.62
CA MET A 116 8.65 6.67 -11.77
C MET A 116 9.53 7.91 -11.62
N ALA A 117 9.57 8.80 -12.61
CA ALA A 117 10.28 10.09 -12.50
C ALA A 117 9.72 10.97 -11.37
N ASN A 118 8.49 10.71 -10.90
CA ASN A 118 7.80 11.46 -9.86
C ASN A 118 7.87 10.76 -8.49
N LEU A 119 9.00 10.12 -8.16
CA LEU A 119 9.25 9.51 -6.86
C LEU A 119 10.32 10.32 -6.10
N PRO A 120 9.93 11.44 -5.45
CA PRO A 120 10.88 12.46 -4.97
C PRO A 120 11.79 11.99 -3.82
N SER A 121 11.39 10.93 -3.12
CA SER A 121 12.09 10.42 -1.94
C SER A 121 12.85 9.12 -2.21
N LEU A 122 12.73 8.55 -3.42
CA LEU A 122 13.26 7.23 -3.75
C LEU A 122 14.78 7.28 -3.95
N THR A 123 15.50 6.60 -3.07
CA THR A 123 16.98 6.55 -3.12
C THR A 123 17.51 5.17 -3.49
N THR A 124 16.70 4.12 -3.29
CA THR A 124 17.08 2.73 -3.54
C THR A 124 16.04 2.06 -4.42
N LEU A 125 16.46 1.60 -5.60
CA LEU A 125 15.60 0.94 -6.58
C LEU A 125 16.29 -0.33 -7.10
N HIS A 126 15.70 -1.49 -6.82
CA HIS A 126 16.15 -2.78 -7.33
C HIS A 126 15.08 -3.39 -8.23
N LEU A 127 15.43 -3.54 -9.51
CA LEU A 127 14.56 -4.11 -10.55
C LEU A 127 15.24 -5.21 -11.36
N GLN A 128 16.50 -5.53 -11.05
CA GLN A 128 17.26 -6.58 -11.71
C GLN A 128 16.55 -7.94 -11.63
N ASP A 129 16.91 -8.85 -12.54
CA ASP A 129 16.29 -10.18 -12.63
C ASP A 129 14.77 -10.12 -12.84
N ASN A 130 14.34 -9.30 -13.80
CA ASN A 130 12.98 -9.22 -14.35
C ASN A 130 13.02 -9.23 -15.89
N HIS A 131 11.85 -9.14 -16.54
CA HIS A 131 11.69 -9.04 -17.99
C HIS A 131 11.23 -7.63 -18.44
N LEU A 132 11.62 -6.60 -17.69
CA LEU A 132 11.29 -5.21 -17.99
C LEU A 132 11.95 -4.75 -19.29
N THR A 133 11.27 -3.85 -20.01
CA THR A 133 11.68 -3.30 -21.30
C THR A 133 11.58 -1.77 -21.28
N GLY A 134 11.76 -1.10 -22.42
CA GLY A 134 11.61 0.34 -22.55
C GLY A 134 12.90 1.13 -22.30
N LEU A 135 12.75 2.46 -22.19
CA LEU A 135 13.86 3.38 -22.06
C LEU A 135 14.18 3.63 -20.58
N LEU A 136 15.48 3.68 -20.26
CA LEU A 136 15.96 3.99 -18.92
C LEU A 136 15.88 5.50 -18.59
N ASP A 137 15.56 6.33 -19.58
CA ASP A 137 15.50 7.80 -19.44
C ASP A 137 14.53 8.25 -18.35
N VAL A 138 13.51 7.45 -18.05
CA VAL A 138 12.54 7.68 -16.97
C VAL A 138 13.22 7.76 -15.59
N LEU A 139 14.41 7.18 -15.42
CA LEU A 139 15.13 7.17 -14.14
C LEU A 139 16.15 8.32 -14.00
N GLN A 140 16.36 9.14 -15.03
CA GLN A 140 17.44 10.15 -15.03
C GLN A 140 17.29 11.21 -13.93
N ASP A 141 16.05 11.53 -13.55
CA ASP A 141 15.74 12.57 -12.56
C ASP A 141 15.58 12.02 -11.14
N LEU A 142 15.77 10.71 -10.93
CA LEU A 142 15.64 10.10 -9.61
C LEU A 142 16.86 10.40 -8.73
N PRO A 143 16.67 10.69 -7.43
CA PRO A 143 17.76 10.91 -6.49
C PRO A 143 18.39 9.57 -6.01
N LEU A 144 18.76 8.71 -6.96
CA LEU A 144 19.37 7.42 -6.67
C LEU A 144 20.78 7.62 -6.11
N ILE A 145 21.10 6.90 -5.04
CA ILE A 145 22.46 6.87 -4.51
C ILE A 145 23.29 6.00 -5.44
N ALA A 146 24.28 6.60 -6.13
CA ALA A 146 25.27 5.83 -6.87
C ALA A 146 26.11 5.00 -5.88
N LEU A 147 26.05 3.68 -6.00
CA LEU A 147 26.94 2.74 -5.31
C LEU A 147 28.34 2.73 -5.95
#